data_AF-A0A660MSH7-F1
#
_entry.id   AF-A0A660MSH7-F1
#
_cell.length_a   1.000
_cell.length_b   1.000
_cell.length_c   1.000
_cell.angle_alpha   90.00
_cell.angle_beta   90.00
_cell.angle_gamma   90.00
#
_symmetry.space_group_name_H-M   'P 1'
#
loop_
_entity.id
_entity.type
_entity.pdbx_description
1 polymer ?
#
loop_
_entity_poly.entity_id
_entity_poly.type
_entity_poly.pdbx_seq_one_letter_code
_entity_poly.pdbx_strand_id
1 'polypeptide(L)'
;MQGFEMPLLTTLDFNQKTVSVEGIKAVVTQNSSSDFEVLLEINSNKILIALQGAYDAIEQFEILAVKGFVELSVSFINTIKKLVGHLLCRLD
;
A
#
# COMPACT_ATOMS: atom_id res chain seq x y z
N MET A 1 43.48 34.87 18.09
CA MET A 1 42.79 33.78 18.80
C MET A 1 41.42 33.62 18.17
N GLN A 2 41.27 32.67 17.25
CA GLN A 2 39.95 32.29 16.73
C GLN A 2 39.27 31.45 17.82
N GLY A 3 38.21 32.00 18.41
CA GLY A 3 37.37 31.27 19.36
C GLY A 3 36.66 30.14 18.62
N PHE A 4 36.90 28.91 19.07
CA PHE A 4 36.07 27.79 18.68
C PHE A 4 34.70 27.97 19.33
N GLU A 5 33.68 28.30 18.55
CA GLU A 5 32.30 28.11 18.97
C GLU A 5 32.01 26.61 18.95
N MET A 6 32.12 25.97 20.12
CA MET A 6 31.50 24.67 20.32
C MET A 6 29.97 24.86 20.28
N PRO A 7 29.22 24.08 19.51
CA PRO A 7 27.77 24.06 19.63
C PRO A 7 27.44 23.63 21.06
N LEU A 8 26.71 24.47 21.79
CA LEU A 8 26.17 24.13 23.10
C LEU A 8 25.16 22.99 22.92
N LEU A 9 25.61 21.75 23.10
CA LEU A 9 24.73 20.59 23.22
C LEU A 9 23.84 20.82 24.44
N THR A 10 22.53 20.86 24.21
CA THR A 10 21.53 21.06 25.25
C THR A 10 21.21 19.72 25.91
N THR A 11 20.65 19.72 27.12
CA THR A 11 20.20 18.49 27.81
C THR A 11 19.18 17.70 27.00
N LEU A 12 18.46 18.35 26.07
CA LEU A 12 17.57 17.70 25.10
C LEU A 12 18.33 16.78 24.14
N ASP A 13 19.55 17.16 23.73
CA ASP A 13 20.38 16.36 22.80
C ASP A 13 20.92 15.07 23.46
N PHE A 14 21.03 15.03 24.80
CA PHE A 14 21.46 13.85 25.55
C PHE A 14 20.34 12.85 25.83
N ASN A 15 19.08 13.29 25.86
CA ASN A 15 17.92 12.44 26.13
C ASN A 15 17.25 11.92 24.85
N GLN A 16 17.80 12.24 23.68
CA GLN A 16 17.25 11.83 22.39
C GLN A 16 18.13 10.78 21.71
N LYS A 17 17.51 9.68 21.27
CA LYS A 17 18.15 8.65 20.45
C LYS A 17 17.43 8.54 19.13
N THR A 18 18.13 8.85 18.05
CA THR A 18 17.60 8.73 16.69
C THR A 18 18.11 7.46 16.03
N VAL A 19 17.19 6.69 15.44
CA VAL A 19 17.50 5.53 14.59
C VAL A 19 16.91 5.80 13.21
N SER A 20 17.73 5.69 12.17
CA SER A 20 17.27 5.85 10.79
C SER A 20 17.56 4.58 10.00
N VAL A 21 16.51 3.95 9.46
CA VAL A 21 16.60 2.73 8.65
C VAL A 21 15.70 2.91 7.43
N GLU A 22 16.28 2.76 6.24
CA GLU A 22 15.58 2.71 4.94
C GLU A 22 14.63 3.88 4.58
N GLY A 23 14.71 5.01 5.29
CA GLY A 23 13.81 6.17 5.09
C GLY A 23 12.68 6.24 6.12
N ILE A 24 12.74 5.40 7.15
CA ILE A 24 12.05 5.54 8.42
C ILE A 24 13.04 6.12 9.42
N LYS A 25 12.67 7.22 10.05
CA LYS A 25 13.43 7.84 11.14
C LYS A 25 12.59 7.75 12.39
N ALA A 26 13.10 7.03 13.39
CA ALA A 26 12.52 6.97 14.71
C ALA A 26 13.35 7.85 15.65
N VAL A 27 12.70 8.78 16.33
CA VAL A 27 13.30 9.66 17.33
C VAL A 27 12.70 9.26 18.67
N VAL A 28 13.53 8.71 19.55
CA VAL A 28 13.14 8.34 20.92
C VAL A 28 13.60 9.45 21.84
N THR A 29 12.68 10.05 22.58
CA THR A 29 12.96 11.12 23.56
C THR A 29 12.65 10.59 24.96
N GLN A 30 13.63 10.62 25.87
CA GLN A 30 13.43 10.26 27.26
C GLN A 30 13.05 11.50 28.09
N ASN A 31 11.80 11.54 28.56
CA ASN A 31 11.28 12.67 29.33
C ASN A 31 11.53 12.50 30.83
N SER A 32 11.59 11.25 31.32
CA SER A 32 11.94 10.92 32.72
C SER A 32 12.51 9.50 32.82
N SER A 33 12.83 9.01 34.03
CA SER A 33 13.37 7.65 34.22
C SER A 33 12.45 6.52 33.72
N SER A 34 11.16 6.79 33.56
CA SER A 34 10.15 5.82 33.12
C SER A 34 9.26 6.32 31.97
N ASP A 35 9.53 7.50 31.42
CA ASP A 35 8.72 8.11 30.37
C ASP A 35 9.54 8.33 29.09
N PHE A 36 9.05 7.76 28.00
CA PHE A 36 9.71 7.74 26.69
C PHE A 36 8.68 8.05 25.61
N GLU A 37 8.99 9.02 24.77
CA GLU A 37 8.23 9.35 23.57
C GLU A 37 8.95 8.81 22.34
N VAL A 38 8.21 8.24 21.39
CA VAL A 38 8.77 7.75 20.12
C VAL A 38 8.04 8.44 18.98
N LEU A 39 8.77 9.26 18.22
CA LEU A 39 8.29 9.91 17.02
C LEU A 39 8.81 9.18 15.78
N LEU A 40 7.90 8.67 14.97
CA LEU A 40 8.19 7.99 13.72
C LEU A 40 7.93 8.94 12.54
N GLU A 41 9.00 9.34 11.87
CA GLU A 41 8.98 10.06 10.61
C GLU A 41 9.19 9.06 9.47
N ILE A 42 8.24 8.96 8.55
CA ILE A 42 8.34 8.08 7.40
C ILE A 42 8.27 8.89 6.12
N ASN A 43 9.14 8.57 5.15
CA ASN A 43 9.08 9.16 3.83
C ASN A 43 7.83 8.67 3.07
N SER A 44 6.83 9.53 2.95
CA SER A 44 5.56 9.25 2.29
C SER A 44 5.73 8.88 0.80
N ASN A 45 6.67 9.49 0.09
CA ASN A 45 6.94 9.16 -1.31
C ASN A 45 7.42 7.72 -1.47
N LYS A 46 8.28 7.23 -0.55
CA LYS A 46 8.73 5.83 -0.58
C LYS A 46 7.60 4.85 -0.25
N ILE A 47 6.74 5.18 0.70
CA ILE A 47 5.53 4.38 0.99
C ILE A 47 4.65 4.29 -0.26
N LEU A 48 4.38 5.42 -0.91
CA LEU A 48 3.51 5.46 -2.08
C LEU A 48 4.04 4.56 -3.21
N ILE A 49 5.35 4.62 -3.48
CA ILE A 49 6.00 3.76 -4.48
C ILE A 49 5.88 2.27 -4.08
N ALA A 50 6.09 1.94 -2.80
CA ALA A 50 5.95 0.57 -2.33
C ALA A 50 4.51 0.03 -2.47
N LEU A 51 3.50 0.89 -2.33
CA LEU A 51 2.09 0.54 -2.49
C LEU A 51 1.64 0.46 -3.95
N GLN A 52 2.31 1.15 -4.87
CA GLN A 52 1.93 1.17 -6.29
C GLN A 52 1.77 -0.23 -6.87
N GLY A 53 2.71 -1.14 -6.58
CA GLY A 53 2.63 -2.52 -7.10
C GLY A 53 1.41 -3.30 -6.59
N ALA A 54 0.92 -3.01 -5.39
CA ALA A 54 -0.31 -3.61 -4.87
C ALA A 54 -1.55 -3.05 -5.58
N TYR A 55 -1.57 -1.74 -5.86
CA TYR A 55 -2.65 -1.10 -6.62
C TYR A 55 -2.71 -1.62 -8.06
N ASP A 56 -1.57 -1.73 -8.75
CA ASP A 56 -1.50 -2.26 -10.11
C ASP A 56 -2.04 -3.71 -10.17
N ALA A 57 -1.74 -4.53 -9.15
CA ALA A 57 -2.25 -5.90 -9.06
C ALA A 57 -3.77 -5.94 -8.86
N ILE A 58 -4.33 -5.03 -8.08
CA ILE A 58 -5.79 -4.90 -7.89
C ILE A 58 -6.47 -4.53 -9.21
N GLU A 59 -5.92 -3.54 -9.93
CA GLU A 59 -6.46 -3.12 -11.22
C GLU A 59 -6.42 -4.25 -12.26
N GLN A 60 -5.31 -4.98 -12.34
CA GLN A 60 -5.20 -6.14 -13.23
C GLN A 60 -6.21 -7.24 -12.89
N PHE A 61 -6.45 -7.49 -11.60
CA PHE A 61 -7.43 -8.47 -11.15
C PHE A 61 -8.86 -8.06 -11.55
N GLU A 62 -9.21 -6.78 -11.41
CA GLU A 62 -10.51 -6.25 -11.83
C GLU A 62 -10.75 -6.47 -13.33
N ILE A 63 -9.74 -6.17 -14.16
CA ILE A 63 -9.81 -6.39 -15.62
C ILE A 63 -10.06 -7.87 -15.94
N LEU A 64 -9.33 -8.79 -15.30
CA LEU A 64 -9.49 -10.23 -15.51
C LEU A 64 -10.87 -10.72 -15.10
N ALA A 65 -11.37 -10.26 -13.95
CA ALA A 65 -12.69 -10.63 -13.45
C ALA A 65 -13.80 -10.18 -14.40
N VAL A 66 -13.76 -8.92 -14.87
CA VAL A 66 -14.74 -8.38 -15.82
C VAL A 66 -14.72 -9.15 -17.14
N LYS A 67 -13.52 -9.41 -17.70
CA LYS A 67 -13.38 -10.17 -18.94
C LYS A 67 -13.98 -11.58 -18.82
N GLY A 68 -13.65 -12.30 -17.74
CA GLY A 68 -14.18 -13.63 -17.48
C GLY A 68 -15.70 -13.65 -17.34
N PHE A 69 -16.27 -12.64 -16.67
CA PHE A 69 -17.72 -12.51 -16.55
C PHE A 69 -18.42 -12.32 -17.91
N VAL A 70 -17.86 -11.46 -18.78
CA VAL A 70 -18.40 -11.24 -20.12
C VAL A 70 -18.34 -12.52 -20.96
N GLU A 71 -17.21 -13.22 -20.96
CA GLU A 71 -17.03 -14.46 -21.73
C GLU A 71 -18.01 -15.56 -21.28
N LEU A 72 -18.16 -15.75 -19.97
CA LEU A 72 -19.14 -16.70 -19.41
C LEU A 72 -20.58 -16.33 -19.79
N SER A 73 -20.94 -15.05 -19.69
CA SER A 73 -22.27 -14.55 -20.04
C SER A 73 -22.61 -14.82 -21.50
N VAL A 74 -21.66 -14.55 -22.41
CA VAL A 74 -21.84 -14.83 -23.85
C VAL A 74 -22.00 -16.32 -24.11
N SER A 75 -21.17 -17.16 -23.49
CA SER A 75 -21.25 -18.63 -23.62
C SER A 75 -22.59 -19.17 -23.13
N PHE A 76 -23.08 -18.67 -22.01
CA PHE A 76 -24.38 -19.03 -21.44
C PHE A 76 -25.53 -18.64 -22.37
N ILE A 77 -25.55 -17.39 -22.85
CA ILE A 77 -26.57 -16.91 -23.80
C ILE A 77 -26.58 -17.77 -25.08
N ASN A 78 -25.41 -18.09 -25.62
CA ASN A 78 -25.30 -18.92 -26.81
C ASN A 78 -25.84 -20.35 -26.57
N THR A 79 -25.60 -20.89 -25.39
CA THR A 79 -26.13 -22.20 -24.99
C THR A 79 -27.66 -22.18 -24.89
N ILE A 80 -28.24 -21.14 -24.29
CA ILE A 80 -29.70 -20.95 -24.25
C ILE A 80 -30.27 -20.85 -25.67
N LYS A 81 -29.65 -20.04 -26.54
CA LYS A 81 -30.12 -19.89 -27.94
C LYS A 81 -30.14 -21.23 -28.67
N LYS A 82 -29.10 -22.06 -28.50
CA LYS A 82 -29.06 -23.41 -29.08
C LYS A 82 -30.19 -24.29 -28.53
N LEU A 83 -30.40 -24.28 -27.21
CA LEU A 83 -31.47 -25.04 -26.57
C LEU A 83 -32.85 -24.64 -27.11
N VAL A 84 -33.13 -23.33 -27.17
CA VAL A 84 -34.39 -22.81 -27.72
C VAL A 84 -34.55 -23.22 -29.17
N GLY A 85 -33.50 -23.12 -30.00
CA GLY A 85 -33.53 -23.59 -31.38
C GLY A 85 -33.87 -25.08 -31.50
N HIS A 86 -33.26 -25.93 -30.67
CA HIS A 86 -33.58 -27.37 -30.64
C HIS A 86 -35.02 -27.66 -30.22
N LEU A 87 -35.57 -26.89 -29.28
CA LEU A 87 -36.95 -27.05 -28.82
C LEU A 87 -37.95 -26.60 -29.88
N LEU A 88 -37.68 -25.50 -30.59
CA LEU A 88 -38.52 -25.03 -31.70
C LEU A 88 -38.59 -26.06 -32.82
N CYS A 89 -37.47 -26.65 -33.24
CA CYS A 89 -37.44 -27.70 -34.27
C CYS A 89 -38.17 -29.01 -33.87
N ARG A 90 -38.60 -29.16 -32.61
CA ARG A 90 -39.36 -30.33 -32.13
C ARG A 90 -40.86 -30.07 -32.01
N LEU A 91 -41.29 -28.82 -32.19
CA LEU A 91 -42.69 -28.39 -32.11
C LEU A 91 -43.36 -28.30 -33.49
N ASP A 92 -42.56 -28.33 -34.57
CA ASP A 92 -42.98 -28.61 -35.96
C ASP A 92 -42.95 -30.12 -36.24
#